data_AF-A0A3N6GEA8-F1
#
_entry.id   AF-A0A3N6GEA8-F1
#
_cell.length_a   1.000
_cell.length_b   1.000
_cell.length_c   1.000
_cell.angle_alpha   90.00
_cell.angle_beta   90.00
_cell.angle_gamma   90.00
#
_symmetry.space_group_name_H-M   'P 1'
#
loop_
_entity.id
_entity.type
_entity.pdbx_description
1 polymer ?
#
loop_
_entity_poly.entity_id
_entity_poly.type
_entity_poly.pdbx_seq_one_letter_code
_entity_poly.pdbx_strand_id
1 'polypeptide(L)'
;MQLQLVPAPVGGSLAAADEAVDLLLDSGRAPGDILVLTTHEQHPWAAHELSFGEAAYWAQHDVGDDVFFAHAAKLDRCTSRSVVVVAVNGDVDDATARALAVARERAGALLIVCGDPQKINPVFGAVA
;
A
#
# COMPACT_ATOMS: atom_id res chain seq x y z
N MET A 1 -4.09 1.46 -15.41
CA MET A 1 -4.25 1.39 -13.94
C MET A 1 -5.55 2.08 -13.54
N GLN A 2 -6.40 1.38 -12.79
CA GLN A 2 -7.59 1.91 -12.14
C GLN A 2 -7.24 2.44 -10.74
N LEU A 3 -7.87 3.52 -10.29
CA LEU A 3 -7.79 4.00 -8.91
C LEU A 3 -9.11 3.69 -8.20
N GLN A 4 -9.02 3.08 -7.02
CA GLN A 4 -10.13 2.86 -6.10
C GLN A 4 -9.80 3.53 -4.77
N LEU A 5 -10.76 4.25 -4.22
CA LEU A 5 -10.64 4.89 -2.92
C LEU A 5 -11.57 4.18 -1.94
N VAL A 6 -11.02 3.72 -0.83
CA VAL A 6 -11.75 3.11 0.29
C VAL A 6 -11.75 4.12 1.44
N PRO A 7 -12.90 4.76 1.73
CA PRO A 7 -12.97 5.75 2.81
C PRO A 7 -12.64 5.12 4.16
N ALA A 8 -11.62 5.66 4.82
CA ALA A 8 -11.25 5.25 6.17
C ALA A 8 -10.64 6.42 6.96
N PRO A 9 -10.91 6.54 8.27
CA PRO A 9 -10.15 7.46 9.10
C PRO A 9 -8.70 6.98 9.24
N VAL A 10 -7.78 7.87 9.64
CA VAL A 10 -6.36 7.55 9.85
C VAL A 10 -6.16 6.27 10.66
N GLY A 11 -6.82 6.16 11.83
CA GLY A 11 -6.73 4.98 12.70
C GLY A 11 -7.43 3.71 12.18
N GLY A 12 -8.23 3.80 11.12
CA GLY A 12 -8.89 2.66 10.48
C GLY A 12 -8.31 2.28 9.11
N SER A 13 -7.36 3.06 8.59
CA SER A 13 -6.81 2.87 7.25
C SER A 13 -6.05 1.55 7.08
N LEU A 14 -5.39 1.06 8.14
CA LEU A 14 -4.72 -0.25 8.12
C LEU A 14 -5.73 -1.39 8.02
N ALA A 15 -6.76 -1.38 8.87
CA ALA A 15 -7.81 -2.40 8.83
C ALA A 15 -8.56 -2.41 7.48
N ALA A 16 -8.80 -1.23 6.89
CA ALA A 16 -9.38 -1.13 5.56
C ALA A 16 -8.44 -1.67 4.46
N ALA A 17 -7.12 -1.53 4.61
CA ALA A 17 -6.15 -2.12 3.71
C ALA A 17 -6.11 -3.64 3.84
N ASP A 18 -6.14 -4.18 5.07
CA ASP A 18 -6.22 -5.62 5.33
C ASP A 18 -7.49 -6.23 4.70
N GLU A 19 -8.65 -5.62 4.92
CA GLU A 19 -9.92 -6.06 4.31
C GLU A 19 -9.86 -6.01 2.77
N ALA A 20 -9.23 -4.98 2.20
CA ALA A 20 -9.03 -4.90 0.75
C ALA A 20 -8.12 -6.01 0.22
N VAL A 21 -7.06 -6.37 0.96
CA VAL A 21 -6.19 -7.50 0.63
C VAL A 21 -6.96 -8.81 0.69
N ASP A 22 -7.73 -9.05 1.76
CA ASP A 22 -8.55 -10.25 1.91
C ASP A 22 -9.52 -10.42 0.73
N LEU A 23 -10.24 -9.35 0.36
CA LEU A 23 -11.15 -9.38 -0.79
C LEU A 23 -10.44 -9.65 -2.12
N LEU A 24 -9.23 -9.10 -2.32
CA LEU A 24 -8.44 -9.38 -3.51
C LEU A 24 -8.06 -10.87 -3.58
N LEU A 25 -7.59 -11.44 -2.47
CA LEU A 25 -7.23 -12.85 -2.37
C LEU A 25 -8.44 -13.76 -2.57
N ASP A 26 -9.57 -13.45 -1.93
CA ASP A 26 -10.83 -14.20 -2.07
C ASP A 26 -11.37 -14.17 -3.51
N SER A 27 -11.11 -13.07 -4.24
CA SER A 27 -11.45 -12.95 -5.67
C SER A 27 -10.46 -13.65 -6.61
N GLY A 28 -9.41 -14.27 -6.07
CA GLY A 28 -8.43 -15.06 -6.82
C GLY A 28 -7.22 -14.28 -7.34
N ARG A 29 -6.93 -13.08 -6.81
CA ARG A 29 -5.63 -12.43 -7.07
C ARG A 29 -4.51 -13.26 -6.47
N ALA A 30 -3.41 -13.41 -7.21
CA ALA A 30 -2.22 -14.03 -6.68
C ALA A 30 -1.64 -13.16 -5.54
N PRO A 31 -1.22 -13.73 -4.40
CA PRO A 31 -0.59 -12.95 -3.32
C PRO A 31 0.61 -12.11 -3.79
N GLY A 32 1.48 -12.72 -4.59
CA GLY A 32 2.63 -12.08 -5.23
C GLY A 32 2.32 -10.86 -6.11
N ASP A 33 1.07 -10.71 -6.55
CA ASP A 33 0.62 -9.55 -7.34
C ASP A 33 0.27 -8.33 -6.48
N ILE A 34 0.30 -8.44 -5.14
CA ILE A 34 -0.20 -7.41 -4.22
C ILE A 34 0.95 -6.80 -3.42
N LEU A 35 1.11 -5.48 -3.51
CA LEU A 35 1.99 -4.68 -2.66
C LEU A 35 1.14 -3.82 -1.71
N VAL A 36 1.37 -3.89 -0.42
CA VAL A 36 0.74 -3.04 0.59
C VAL A 36 1.73 -1.99 1.06
N LEU A 37 1.32 -0.72 1.06
CA LEU A 37 2.11 0.41 1.50
C LEU A 37 1.46 1.13 2.66
N THR A 38 2.25 1.53 3.65
CA THR A 38 1.81 2.43 4.73
C THR A 38 2.58 3.75 4.68
N THR A 39 1.92 4.86 5.00
CA THR A 39 2.52 6.20 4.84
C THR A 39 3.13 6.77 6.12
N HIS A 40 2.76 6.26 7.29
CA HIS A 40 3.22 6.74 8.59
C HIS A 40 3.72 5.63 9.51
N GLU A 41 2.85 4.88 10.20
CA GLU A 41 3.31 3.74 10.98
C GLU A 41 3.48 2.52 10.07
N GLN A 42 4.47 1.69 10.39
CA GLN A 42 4.62 0.41 9.71
C GLN A 42 3.45 -0.51 10.03
N HIS A 43 3.03 -1.33 9.06
CA HIS A 43 2.03 -2.36 9.29
C HIS A 43 2.48 -3.31 10.43
N PRO A 44 1.62 -3.65 11.42
CA PRO A 44 2.02 -4.52 12.54
C PRO A 44 2.57 -5.87 12.11
N TRP A 45 2.02 -6.46 11.04
CA TRP A 45 2.56 -7.69 10.46
C TRP A 45 3.98 -7.50 9.93
N ALA A 46 4.23 -6.45 9.15
CA ALA A 46 5.56 -6.15 8.60
C ALA A 46 6.58 -5.84 9.71
N ALA A 47 6.16 -5.15 10.77
CA ALA A 47 7.00 -4.86 11.93
C ALA A 47 7.40 -6.15 12.67
N HIS A 48 6.48 -7.11 12.79
CA HIS A 48 6.76 -8.43 13.34
C HIS A 48 7.75 -9.20 12.47
N GLU A 49 7.51 -9.29 11.17
CA GLU A 49 8.38 -10.05 10.25
C GLU A 49 9.79 -9.46 10.18
N LEU A 50 9.91 -8.13 10.13
CA LEU A 50 11.22 -7.45 10.16
C LEU A 50 12.01 -7.70 11.43
N SER A 51 11.35 -8.03 12.55
CA SER A 51 12.04 -8.37 13.79
C SER A 51 12.90 -9.64 13.68
N PHE A 52 12.64 -10.48 12.68
CA PHE A 52 13.46 -11.65 12.35
C PHE A 52 14.63 -11.34 11.40
N GLY A 53 14.69 -10.12 10.83
CA GLY A 53 15.83 -9.61 10.09
C GLY A 53 15.47 -8.97 8.74
N GLU A 54 15.98 -7.76 8.50
CA GLU A 54 15.68 -6.98 7.29
C GLU A 54 16.11 -7.70 6.00
N ALA A 55 17.28 -8.36 5.98
CA ALA A 55 17.76 -9.05 4.79
C ALA A 55 16.84 -10.21 4.37
N ALA A 56 16.39 -11.03 5.32
CA ALA A 56 15.49 -12.14 5.06
C ALA A 56 14.11 -11.63 4.63
N TYR A 57 13.59 -10.61 5.30
CA TYR A 57 12.31 -9.99 4.95
C TYR A 57 12.28 -9.49 3.51
N TRP A 58 13.28 -8.72 3.10
CA TRP A 58 13.30 -8.20 1.74
C TRP A 58 13.62 -9.24 0.67
N ALA A 59 14.26 -10.36 1.02
CA ALA A 59 14.38 -11.48 0.08
C ALA A 59 13.00 -12.04 -0.31
N GLN A 60 12.00 -11.94 0.57
CA GLN A 60 10.61 -12.31 0.23
C GLN A 60 10.02 -11.39 -0.85
N HIS A 61 10.39 -10.10 -0.84
CA HIS A 61 10.00 -9.17 -1.92
C HIS A 61 10.57 -9.61 -3.27
N ASP A 62 11.85 -10.00 -3.29
CA ASP A 62 12.56 -10.43 -4.49
C ASP A 62 12.04 -11.75 -5.04
N VAL A 63 11.62 -12.68 -4.15
CA VAL A 63 10.95 -13.93 -4.52
C VAL A 63 9.57 -13.64 -5.10
N GLY A 64 8.78 -12.79 -4.44
CA GLY A 64 7.51 -12.31 -4.98
C GLY A 64 6.35 -13.32 -4.94
N ASP A 65 6.41 -14.34 -4.09
CA ASP A 65 5.35 -15.36 -3.99
C ASP A 65 4.16 -14.89 -3.14
N ASP A 66 4.41 -14.06 -2.12
CA ASP A 66 3.42 -13.62 -1.12
C ASP A 66 3.07 -12.13 -1.22
N VAL A 67 1.97 -11.73 -0.55
CA VAL A 67 1.65 -10.32 -0.32
C VAL A 67 2.82 -9.66 0.41
N PHE A 68 3.31 -8.54 -0.13
CA PHE A 68 4.43 -7.85 0.48
C PHE A 68 4.01 -6.51 1.06
N PHE A 69 4.49 -6.21 2.27
CA PHE A 69 4.17 -4.98 2.97
C PHE A 69 5.42 -4.09 3.07
N ALA A 70 5.29 -2.80 2.80
CA ALA A 70 6.40 -1.87 2.94
C ALA A 70 5.94 -0.52 3.50
N HIS A 71 6.83 0.12 4.24
CA HIS A 71 6.65 1.50 4.66
C HIS A 71 7.09 2.47 3.54
N ALA A 72 6.45 3.63 3.42
CA ALA A 72 6.73 4.63 2.40
C ALA A 72 8.21 5.09 2.36
N ALA A 73 8.91 5.02 3.50
CA ALA A 73 10.35 5.32 3.57
C ALA A 73 11.24 4.35 2.76
N LYS A 74 10.71 3.22 2.27
CA LYS A 74 11.45 2.19 1.53
C LYS A 74 10.91 2.00 0.10
N LEU A 75 10.16 2.98 -0.42
CA LEU A 75 9.56 2.91 -1.76
C LEU A 75 10.57 2.71 -2.89
N ASP A 76 11.78 3.24 -2.73
CA ASP A 76 12.86 3.09 -3.73
C ASP A 76 13.31 1.64 -3.89
N ARG A 77 13.07 0.77 -2.90
CA ARG A 77 13.33 -0.68 -2.97
C ARG A 77 12.15 -1.48 -3.52
N CYS A 78 10.95 -0.91 -3.53
CA CYS A 78 9.75 -1.62 -3.96
C CYS A 78 9.69 -1.68 -5.49
N THR A 79 9.52 -2.88 -6.03
CA THR A 79 9.25 -3.13 -7.45
C THR A 79 7.75 -3.03 -7.75
N SER A 80 7.40 -2.83 -9.03
CA SER A 80 6.00 -2.74 -9.45
C SER A 80 5.26 -4.06 -9.24
N ARG A 81 3.98 -3.96 -8.88
CA ARG A 81 3.06 -5.11 -8.76
C ARG A 81 1.75 -4.82 -9.49
N SER A 82 1.00 -5.87 -9.82
CA SER A 82 -0.29 -5.73 -10.52
C SER A 82 -1.27 -4.89 -9.70
N VAL A 83 -1.28 -5.08 -8.38
CA VAL A 83 -2.11 -4.33 -7.43
C VAL A 83 -1.25 -3.68 -6.36
N VAL A 84 -1.50 -2.41 -6.07
CA VAL A 84 -0.93 -1.71 -4.91
C VAL A 84 -2.06 -1.24 -4.02
N VAL A 85 -1.98 -1.54 -2.73
CA VAL A 85 -2.90 -1.06 -1.69
C VAL A 85 -2.13 -0.09 -0.80
N VAL A 86 -2.67 1.09 -0.52
CA VAL A 86 -2.02 2.11 0.31
C VAL A 86 -2.89 2.44 1.50
N ALA A 87 -2.42 2.19 2.71
CA ALA A 87 -3.01 2.72 3.93
C ALA A 87 -2.42 4.11 4.23
N VAL A 88 -3.24 5.14 4.10
CA VAL A 88 -2.88 6.52 4.48
C VAL A 88 -3.12 6.68 5.98
N ASN A 89 -2.19 6.14 6.77
CA ASN A 89 -2.28 6.02 8.22
C ASN A 89 -1.60 7.15 8.99
N GLY A 90 -1.51 8.32 8.37
CA GLY A 90 -1.05 9.56 8.99
C GLY A 90 -1.64 10.77 8.25
N ASP A 91 -1.04 11.93 8.45
CA ASP A 91 -1.45 13.13 7.70
C ASP A 91 -1.01 13.08 6.23
N VAL A 92 -1.74 13.79 5.38
CA VAL A 92 -1.42 13.96 3.96
C VAL A 92 -0.54 15.19 3.81
N ASP A 93 0.76 15.01 4.02
CA ASP A 93 1.82 15.97 3.76
C ASP A 93 2.52 15.69 2.42
N ASP A 94 3.59 16.43 2.13
CA ASP A 94 4.37 16.26 0.89
C ASP A 94 4.98 14.85 0.77
N ALA A 95 5.32 14.22 1.90
CA ALA A 95 5.88 12.87 1.91
C ALA A 95 4.81 11.83 1.54
N THR A 96 3.62 11.95 2.12
CA THR A 96 2.45 11.13 1.76
C THR A 96 2.04 11.36 0.31
N ALA A 97 2.02 12.61 -0.18
CA ALA A 97 1.72 12.90 -1.57
C ALA A 97 2.72 12.25 -2.53
N ARG A 98 4.03 12.31 -2.21
CA ARG A 98 5.08 11.60 -2.95
C ARG A 98 4.87 10.09 -2.90
N ALA A 99 4.52 9.54 -1.73
CA ALA A 99 4.27 8.12 -1.58
C ALA A 99 3.10 7.64 -2.47
N LEU A 100 2.01 8.41 -2.53
CA LEU A 100 0.85 8.14 -3.38
C LEU A 100 1.19 8.24 -4.87
N ALA A 101 2.05 9.19 -5.26
CA ALA A 101 2.53 9.28 -6.64
C ALA A 101 3.37 8.06 -7.04
N VAL A 102 4.31 7.62 -6.18
CA VAL A 102 5.12 6.42 -6.43
C VAL A 102 4.24 5.16 -6.43
N ALA A 103 3.28 5.04 -5.52
CA ALA A 103 2.34 3.92 -5.49
C ALA A 103 1.56 3.80 -6.82
N ARG A 104 1.16 4.93 -7.40
CA ARG A 104 0.53 4.99 -8.72
C ARG A 104 1.46 4.50 -9.85
N GLU A 105 2.74 4.82 -9.79
CA GLU A 105 3.72 4.31 -10.77
C GLU A 105 4.01 2.82 -10.60
N ARG A 106 3.92 2.30 -9.37
CA ARG A 106 4.16 0.89 -9.04
C ARG A 106 2.96 -0.01 -9.30
N ALA A 107 1.76 0.55 -9.43
CA ALA A 107 0.54 -0.19 -9.71
C ALA A 107 0.34 -0.43 -11.22
N GLY A 108 0.44 -1.69 -11.65
CA GLY A 108 0.22 -2.06 -13.05
C GLY A 108 -1.25 -2.00 -13.47
N ALA A 109 -2.14 -2.57 -12.66
CA ALA A 109 -3.55 -2.71 -12.99
C ALA A 109 -4.46 -1.91 -12.04
N LEU A 110 -4.22 -1.98 -10.73
CA LEU A 110 -5.11 -1.39 -9.71
C LEU A 110 -4.31 -0.73 -8.59
N LEU A 111 -4.68 0.50 -8.26
CA LEU A 111 -4.27 1.19 -7.04
C LEU A 111 -5.49 1.33 -6.14
N ILE A 112 -5.43 0.78 -4.93
CA ILE A 112 -6.42 0.98 -3.87
C ILE A 112 -5.80 1.91 -2.83
N VAL A 113 -6.49 2.98 -2.45
CA VAL A 113 -6.05 3.88 -1.39
C VAL A 113 -7.09 3.87 -0.28
N CYS A 114 -6.67 3.49 0.92
CA CYS A 114 -7.47 3.43 2.14
C CYS A 114 -7.16 4.66 3.00
N GLY A 115 -8.11 5.58 3.12
CA GLY A 115 -7.92 6.80 3.89
C GLY A 115 -9.00 7.86 3.64
N ASP A 116 -8.76 9.08 4.12
CA ASP A 116 -9.73 10.18 4.04
C ASP A 116 -9.85 10.73 2.60
N PRO A 117 -11.03 10.57 1.95
CA PRO A 117 -11.22 11.06 0.59
C PRO A 117 -11.00 12.54 0.41
N GLN A 118 -11.30 13.35 1.42
CA GLN A 118 -11.13 14.81 1.34
C GLN A 118 -9.66 15.20 1.29
N LYS A 119 -8.79 14.42 1.94
CA LYS A 119 -7.34 14.63 1.92
C LYS A 119 -6.66 13.99 0.70
N ILE A 120 -7.17 12.85 0.22
CA ILE A 120 -6.54 12.07 -0.85
C ILE A 120 -6.89 12.60 -2.25
N ASN A 121 -8.17 12.96 -2.50
CA ASN A 121 -8.60 13.41 -3.83
C ASN A 121 -7.78 14.60 -4.39
N PRO A 122 -7.41 15.61 -3.60
CA PRO A 122 -6.54 16.70 -4.07
C PRO A 122 -5.18 16.22 -4.61
N VAL A 123 -4.62 15.14 -4.06
CA VAL A 123 -3.31 14.60 -4.48
C VAL A 123 -3.37 14.00 -5.88
N PHE A 124 -4.49 13.37 -6.25
CA PHE A 124 -4.67 12.76 -7.57
C PHE A 124 -5.23 13.72 -8.63
N GLY A 125 -5.52 14.97 -8.23
CA GLY A 125 -6.27 15.93 -9.03
C GLY A 125 -7.76 15.62 -8.98
N ALA A 126 -8.60 16.66 -9.04
CA ALA A 126 -10.02 16.47 -9.22
C ALA A 126 -10.25 15.73 -10.54
N VAL A 127 -10.66 14.47 -10.46
CA VAL A 127 -11.25 13.77 -11.60
C VAL A 127 -12.60 14.46 -11.82
N ALA A 128 -12.61 15.46 -12.70
CA ALA A 128 -13.82 16.01 -13.28
C ALA A 128 -14.30 15.09 -14.41
#